data_AF-A0A9X5XI67-F1
#
_entry.id   AF-A0A9X5XI67-F1
#
_cell.length_a   1.000
_cell.length_b   1.000
_cell.length_c   1.000
_cell.angle_alpha   90.00
_cell.angle_beta   90.00
_cell.angle_gamma   90.00
#
_symmetry.space_group_name_H-M   'P 1'
#
loop_
_entity.id
_entity.type
_entity.pdbx_description
1 polymer ?
#
loop_
_entity_poly.entity_id
_entity_poly.type
_entity_poly.pdbx_seq_one_letter_code
_entity_poly.pdbx_strand_id
1 'polypeptide(L)'
;DDPDRPSAAQLTKEIDDLKAAYQEASPIFGPLRLNELLMCYGRPKGSDYIREKVRDVHTPKMLLVGTRGDPATPYRWTEETAELLGSAAVVLDNKGEGHTGYASSKCVRQKVTDFLLYGSLPDNGSSCGPEDATAP
;
A
#
# COMPACT_ATOMS: atom_id res chain seq x y z
N ASP A 1 -36.09 -0.35 -12.57
CA ASP A 1 -35.45 -0.86 -11.34
C ASP A 1 -34.18 -1.59 -11.69
N ASP A 2 -33.15 -1.39 -10.86
CA ASP A 2 -31.92 -2.17 -10.90
C ASP A 2 -32.17 -3.45 -10.10
N PRO A 3 -32.18 -4.65 -10.73
CA PRO A 3 -32.47 -5.91 -10.04
C PRO A 3 -31.41 -6.27 -9.00
N ASP A 4 -30.21 -5.69 -9.07
CA ASP A 4 -29.12 -5.91 -8.14
C ASP A 4 -29.17 -4.94 -6.94
N ARG A 5 -30.10 -3.99 -6.93
CA ARG A 5 -30.24 -3.04 -5.82
C ARG A 5 -30.81 -3.76 -4.58
N PRO A 6 -30.09 -3.78 -3.45
CA PRO A 6 -30.59 -4.37 -2.21
C PRO A 6 -31.80 -3.59 -1.66
N SER A 7 -32.69 -4.30 -0.99
CA SER A 7 -33.79 -3.69 -0.23
C SER A 7 -33.26 -2.93 0.99
N ALA A 8 -34.06 -2.00 1.53
CA ALA A 8 -33.70 -1.27 2.74
C ALA A 8 -33.39 -2.21 3.93
N ALA A 9 -34.15 -3.30 4.08
CA ALA A 9 -33.92 -4.27 5.16
C ALA A 9 -32.60 -5.03 5.01
N GLN A 10 -32.21 -5.37 3.77
CA GLN A 10 -30.91 -5.99 3.49
C GLN A 10 -29.76 -5.03 3.80
N LEU A 11 -29.87 -3.78 3.34
CA LEU A 11 -28.88 -2.73 3.62
C LEU A 11 -28.67 -2.51 5.12
N THR A 12 -29.76 -2.38 5.89
CA THR A 12 -29.64 -2.18 7.35
C THR A 12 -28.91 -3.33 8.02
N LYS A 13 -29.27 -4.58 7.67
CA LYS A 13 -28.61 -5.76 8.23
C LYS A 13 -27.12 -5.80 7.89
N GLU A 14 -26.76 -5.58 6.63
CA GLU A 14 -25.36 -5.58 6.21
C GLU A 14 -24.53 -4.50 6.92
N ILE A 15 -25.09 -3.30 7.08
CA ILE A 15 -24.40 -2.20 7.79
C ILE A 15 -24.19 -2.55 9.26
N ASP A 16 -25.15 -3.20 9.93
CA ASP A 16 -25.01 -3.65 11.32
C ASP A 16 -23.92 -4.73 11.45
N ASP A 17 -23.90 -5.71 10.54
CA ASP A 17 -22.87 -6.75 10.50
C ASP A 17 -21.46 -6.15 10.27
N LEU A 18 -21.34 -5.21 9.33
CA LEU A 18 -20.10 -4.47 9.08
C LEU A 18 -19.68 -3.63 10.28
N LYS A 19 -20.61 -2.96 10.95
CA LYS A 19 -20.32 -2.17 12.15
C LYS A 19 -19.73 -3.04 13.26
N ALA A 20 -20.28 -4.23 13.48
CA ALA A 20 -19.74 -5.18 14.45
C ALA A 20 -18.31 -5.61 14.06
N ALA A 21 -18.10 -6.01 12.80
CA ALA A 21 -16.79 -6.47 12.32
C ALA A 21 -15.71 -5.38 12.38
N TYR A 22 -16.02 -4.14 11.99
CA TYR A 22 -15.08 -3.03 12.04
C TYR A 22 -14.77 -2.61 13.49
N GLN A 23 -15.75 -2.64 14.39
CA GLN A 23 -15.55 -2.36 15.81
C GLN A 23 -14.66 -3.42 16.48
N GLU A 24 -14.84 -4.69 16.12
CA GLU A 24 -14.00 -5.80 16.59
C GLU A 24 -12.56 -5.66 16.07
N ALA A 25 -12.38 -5.34 14.79
CA ALA A 25 -11.06 -5.15 14.19
C ALA A 25 -10.29 -3.97 14.80
N SER A 26 -10.98 -2.85 15.09
CA SER A 26 -10.39 -1.72 15.81
C SER A 26 -11.46 -0.83 16.45
N PRO A 27 -11.49 -0.71 17.79
CA PRO A 27 -12.42 0.21 18.45
C PRO A 27 -12.18 1.69 18.14
N ILE A 28 -10.96 2.05 17.72
CA ILE A 28 -10.55 3.43 17.44
C ILE A 28 -10.76 3.75 15.95
N PHE A 29 -10.22 2.90 15.07
CA PHE A 29 -10.22 3.19 13.63
C PHE A 29 -11.42 2.59 12.89
N GLY A 30 -12.06 1.56 13.46
CA GLY A 30 -13.18 0.84 12.84
C GLY A 30 -14.32 1.74 12.37
N PRO A 31 -14.89 2.60 13.22
CA PRO A 31 -15.97 3.49 12.81
C PRO A 31 -15.61 4.42 11.64
N LEU A 32 -14.37 4.94 11.62
CA LEU A 32 -13.89 5.78 10.51
C LEU A 32 -13.74 4.95 9.23
N ARG A 33 -13.15 3.76 9.31
CA ARG A 33 -12.94 2.89 8.14
C ARG A 33 -14.25 2.33 7.58
N LEU A 34 -15.27 2.12 8.42
CA LEU A 34 -16.62 1.79 7.96
C LEU A 34 -17.21 2.93 7.12
N ASN A 35 -17.09 4.18 7.57
CA ASN A 35 -17.58 5.32 6.79
C ASN A 35 -16.92 5.40 5.40
N GLU A 36 -15.63 5.08 5.30
CA GLU A 36 -14.94 4.99 4.01
C GLU A 36 -15.52 3.89 3.12
N LEU A 37 -15.76 2.70 3.67
CA LEU A 37 -16.42 1.60 2.94
C LEU A 37 -17.83 2.00 2.46
N LEU A 38 -18.58 2.72 3.29
CA LEU A 38 -19.94 3.17 2.95
C LEU A 38 -19.96 4.12 1.73
N MET A 39 -18.85 4.79 1.40
CA MET A 39 -18.75 5.57 0.17
C MET A 39 -18.83 4.73 -1.11
N CYS A 40 -18.64 3.41 -1.02
CA CYS A 40 -18.79 2.47 -2.13
C CYS A 40 -20.25 1.98 -2.32
N TYR A 41 -21.15 2.20 -1.36
CA TYR A 41 -22.52 1.72 -1.47
C TYR A 41 -23.27 2.37 -2.65
N GLY A 42 -24.02 1.56 -3.39
CA GLY A 42 -24.76 1.98 -4.58
C GLY A 42 -23.90 2.06 -5.85
N ARG A 43 -22.61 1.75 -5.79
CA ARG A 43 -21.80 1.46 -6.99
C ARG A 43 -22.17 0.08 -7.56
N PRO A 44 -22.05 -0.14 -8.88
CA PRO A 44 -22.15 -1.47 -9.46
C PRO A 44 -21.15 -2.43 -8.84
N LYS A 45 -21.47 -3.73 -8.86
CA LYS A 45 -20.58 -4.78 -8.36
C LYS A 45 -19.20 -4.68 -9.03
N GLY A 46 -18.14 -4.63 -8.22
CA GLY A 46 -16.76 -4.70 -8.70
C GLY A 46 -16.41 -6.07 -9.28
N SER A 47 -15.31 -6.15 -10.02
CA SER A 47 -14.75 -7.45 -10.40
C SER A 47 -14.17 -8.17 -9.19
N ASP A 48 -14.37 -9.47 -9.11
CA ASP A 48 -13.68 -10.36 -8.16
C ASP A 48 -12.27 -10.75 -8.62
N TYR A 49 -11.86 -10.31 -9.82
CA TYR A 49 -10.56 -10.60 -10.39
C TYR A 49 -9.44 -9.88 -9.61
N ILE A 50 -8.68 -10.66 -8.85
CA ILE A 50 -7.41 -10.25 -8.25
C ILE A 50 -6.28 -10.80 -9.12
N ARG A 51 -5.35 -9.94 -9.52
CA ARG A 51 -4.17 -10.37 -10.29
C ARG A 51 -3.12 -10.96 -9.36
N GLU A 52 -3.16 -12.28 -9.21
CA GLU A 52 -2.21 -13.02 -8.37
C GLU A 52 -0.84 -13.25 -9.01
N LYS A 53 -0.72 -13.07 -10.33
CA LYS A 53 0.53 -13.24 -11.07
C LYS A 53 0.65 -12.16 -12.15
N VAL A 54 1.81 -11.53 -12.21
CA VAL A 54 2.21 -10.69 -13.34
C VAL A 54 3.13 -11.51 -14.22
N ARG A 55 2.80 -11.60 -15.52
CA ARG A 55 3.58 -12.34 -16.53
C ARG A 55 4.12 -11.35 -17.56
N ASP A 56 5.13 -11.79 -18.32
CA ASP A 56 5.67 -11.05 -19.46
C ASP A 56 6.16 -9.63 -19.10
N VAL A 57 6.83 -9.53 -17.94
CA VAL A 57 7.36 -8.27 -17.40
C VAL A 57 8.63 -7.86 -18.16
N HIS A 58 8.45 -7.29 -19.34
CA HIS A 58 9.52 -6.73 -20.18
C HIS A 58 9.66 -5.24 -19.93
N THR A 59 10.39 -4.86 -18.88
CA THR A 59 10.52 -3.47 -18.43
C THR A 59 11.95 -3.19 -17.94
N PRO A 60 12.41 -1.92 -17.99
CA PRO A 60 13.60 -1.49 -17.26
C PRO A 60 13.51 -1.79 -15.76
N LYS A 61 14.66 -1.76 -15.08
CA LYS A 61 14.70 -1.93 -13.62
C LYS A 61 13.86 -0.88 -12.90
N MET A 62 13.24 -1.27 -11.79
CA MET A 62 12.41 -0.42 -10.94
C MET A 62 12.96 -0.41 -9.52
N LEU A 63 13.11 0.79 -8.95
CA LEU A 63 13.42 0.95 -7.53
C LEU A 63 12.12 1.08 -6.73
N LEU A 64 11.89 0.13 -5.83
CA LEU A 64 10.74 0.10 -4.93
C LEU A 64 11.19 0.55 -3.54
N VAL A 65 10.63 1.65 -3.04
CA VAL A 65 10.92 2.16 -1.70
C VAL A 65 9.82 1.68 -0.75
N GLY A 66 10.14 0.71 0.09
CA GLY A 66 9.22 0.21 1.11
C GLY A 66 9.55 0.83 2.46
N THR A 67 8.57 1.50 3.08
CA THR A 67 8.72 2.09 4.42
C THR A 67 8.18 1.14 5.49
N ARG A 68 9.00 0.83 6.51
CA ARG A 68 8.64 -0.14 7.58
C ARG A 68 7.46 0.31 8.42
N GLY A 69 7.39 1.60 8.76
CA GLY A 69 6.30 2.20 9.54
C GLY A 69 5.17 2.81 8.70
N ASP A 70 4.93 2.33 7.48
CA ASP A 70 3.84 2.85 6.64
C ASP A 70 2.48 2.28 7.05
N PRO A 71 1.52 3.10 7.53
CA PRO A 71 0.22 2.63 7.99
C PRO A 71 -0.78 2.39 6.84
N ALA A 72 -0.50 2.87 5.62
CA ALA A 72 -1.42 2.81 4.48
C ALA A 72 -0.97 1.80 3.43
N THR A 73 0.34 1.67 3.21
CA THR A 73 0.94 0.69 2.31
C THR A 73 2.07 -0.08 3.02
N PRO A 74 1.73 -1.08 3.86
CA PRO A 74 2.71 -1.79 4.68
C PRO A 74 3.87 -2.37 3.87
N TYR A 75 5.07 -2.39 4.46
CA TYR A 75 6.30 -2.86 3.81
C TYR A 75 6.16 -4.23 3.10
N ARG A 76 5.41 -5.18 3.69
CA ARG A 76 5.17 -6.50 3.07
C ARG A 76 4.58 -6.40 1.66
N TRP A 77 3.77 -5.38 1.37
CA TRP A 77 3.21 -5.19 0.03
C TRP A 77 4.28 -4.77 -0.98
N THR A 78 5.34 -4.09 -0.51
CA THR A 78 6.51 -3.80 -1.35
C THR A 78 7.24 -5.10 -1.71
N GLU A 79 7.42 -6.01 -0.75
CA GLU A 79 8.03 -7.32 -0.98
C GLU A 79 7.20 -8.18 -1.94
N GLU A 80 5.89 -8.29 -1.69
CA GLU A 80 4.95 -9.00 -2.57
C GLU A 80 4.94 -8.40 -3.99
N THR A 81 5.00 -7.08 -4.11
CA THR A 81 5.10 -6.41 -5.42
C THR A 81 6.43 -6.73 -6.11
N ALA A 82 7.54 -6.73 -5.37
CA ALA A 82 8.85 -7.09 -5.92
C ALA A 82 8.87 -8.55 -6.41
N GLU A 83 8.25 -9.47 -5.70
CA GLU A 83 8.11 -10.88 -6.12
C GLU A 83 7.32 -10.99 -7.43
N LEU A 84 6.22 -10.24 -7.57
CA LEU A 84 5.43 -10.22 -8.80
C LEU A 84 6.17 -9.62 -10.00
N LEU A 85 7.02 -8.60 -9.77
CA LEU A 85 7.82 -7.96 -10.80
C LEU A 85 9.12 -8.71 -11.11
N GLY A 86 9.49 -9.67 -10.26
CA GLY A 86 10.67 -10.52 -10.41
C GLY A 86 11.96 -9.72 -10.49
N SER A 87 12.87 -10.13 -11.38
CA SER A 87 14.21 -9.55 -11.48
C SER A 87 14.22 -8.07 -11.89
N ALA A 88 13.10 -7.50 -12.34
CA ALA A 88 13.03 -6.09 -12.66
C ALA A 88 13.02 -5.20 -11.40
N ALA A 89 12.55 -5.71 -10.25
CA ALA A 89 12.44 -4.94 -9.03
C ALA A 89 13.73 -4.96 -8.18
N VAL A 90 14.06 -3.81 -7.60
CA VAL A 90 15.07 -3.62 -6.56
C VAL A 90 14.37 -2.95 -5.38
N VAL A 91 14.41 -3.59 -4.21
CA VAL A 91 13.80 -3.07 -2.98
C VAL A 91 14.82 -2.29 -2.18
N LEU A 92 14.41 -1.10 -1.75
CA LEU A 92 15.08 -0.30 -0.73
C LEU A 92 14.27 -0.37 0.57
N ASP A 93 14.87 -0.94 1.61
CA ASP A 93 14.29 -1.07 2.95
C ASP A 93 14.43 0.24 3.73
N ASN A 94 13.41 1.09 3.68
CA ASN A 94 13.37 2.32 4.46
C ASN A 94 12.85 2.02 5.88
N LYS A 95 13.74 2.04 6.87
CA LYS A 95 13.44 1.78 8.29
C LYS A 95 12.81 2.98 9.01
N GLY A 96 12.22 3.91 8.25
CA GLY A 96 11.51 5.07 8.78
C GLY A 96 10.03 4.79 9.07
N GLU A 97 9.38 5.85 9.58
CA GLU A 97 7.95 5.89 9.90
C GLU A 97 7.20 6.79 8.91
N GLY A 98 5.89 6.53 8.74
CA GLY A 98 5.01 7.36 7.92
C GLY A 98 4.72 6.80 6.53
N HIS A 99 3.78 7.43 5.84
CA HIS A 99 3.33 7.00 4.52
C HIS A 99 4.26 7.49 3.41
N THR A 100 4.61 6.60 2.47
CA THR A 100 5.62 6.82 1.41
C THR A 100 7.06 6.93 1.94
N GLY A 101 8.05 7.22 1.08
CA GLY A 101 9.46 7.18 1.51
C GLY A 101 10.42 8.19 0.87
N TYR A 102 10.11 8.83 -0.27
CA TYR A 102 11.12 9.62 -0.99
C TYR A 102 11.81 10.68 -0.12
N ALA A 103 11.04 11.40 0.69
CA ALA A 103 11.56 12.48 1.54
C ALA A 103 11.85 12.04 2.99
N SER A 104 11.81 10.74 3.30
CA SER A 104 11.96 10.25 4.69
C SER A 104 13.37 10.40 5.22
N SER A 105 14.38 10.35 4.34
CA SER A 105 15.78 10.62 4.70
C SER A 105 16.67 11.02 3.53
N LYS A 106 17.80 11.65 3.84
CA LYS A 106 18.92 11.94 2.95
C LYS A 106 19.40 10.67 2.26
N CYS A 107 19.44 9.55 2.99
CA CYS A 107 19.78 8.24 2.42
C CYS A 107 18.78 7.85 1.31
N VAL A 108 17.47 7.86 1.60
CA VAL A 108 16.45 7.49 0.60
C VAL A 108 16.45 8.46 -0.57
N ARG A 109 16.49 9.77 -0.30
CA ARG A 109 16.56 10.81 -1.33
C ARG A 109 17.75 10.60 -2.25
N GLN A 110 18.93 10.30 -1.70
CA GLN A 110 20.13 10.08 -2.49
C GLN A 110 19.97 8.85 -3.39
N LYS A 111 19.52 7.70 -2.84
CA LYS A 111 19.32 6.48 -3.63
C LYS A 111 18.30 6.67 -4.76
N VAL A 112 17.19 7.36 -4.49
CA VAL A 112 16.18 7.63 -5.52
C VAL A 112 16.72 8.64 -6.55
N THR A 113 17.44 9.67 -6.12
CA THR A 113 18.07 10.64 -7.04
C THR A 113 19.09 9.97 -7.96
N ASP A 114 19.94 9.09 -7.43
CA ASP A 114 20.94 8.35 -8.20
C ASP A 114 20.30 7.45 -9.27
N PHE A 115 19.18 6.81 -8.91
CA PHE A 115 18.40 6.01 -9.86
C PHE A 115 17.77 6.88 -10.94
N LEU A 116 17.12 7.98 -10.57
CA LEU A 116 16.40 8.83 -11.53
C LEU A 116 17.34 9.60 -12.48
N LEU A 117 18.49 10.06 -11.98
CA LEU A 117 19.42 10.86 -12.79
C LEU A 117 20.44 10.02 -13.56
N TYR A 118 20.86 8.89 -13.01
CA TYR A 118 21.99 8.12 -13.55
C TYR A 118 21.66 6.64 -13.81
N GLY A 119 20.47 6.17 -13.45
CA GLY A 119 20.10 4.75 -13.55
C GLY A 119 20.82 3.86 -12.53
N SER A 120 21.52 4.45 -11.56
CA SER A 120 22.29 3.74 -10.54
C SER A 120 21.36 3.20 -9.46
N LEU A 121 21.33 1.88 -9.31
CA LEU A 121 20.52 1.19 -8.30
C LEU A 121 21.37 0.79 -7.10
N PRO A 122 20.82 0.81 -5.88
CA PRO A 122 21.47 0.16 -4.76
C PRO A 122 21.36 -1.37 -4.85
N ASP A 123 22.07 -2.07 -3.97
CA ASP A 123 21.86 -3.50 -3.79
C ASP A 123 20.41 -3.78 -3.35
N ASN A 124 19.83 -4.85 -3.88
CA ASN A 124 18.49 -5.28 -3.51
C ASN A 124 18.44 -5.64 -2.01
N GLY A 125 17.48 -5.08 -1.29
CA GLY A 125 17.36 -5.25 0.16
C GLY A 125 18.33 -4.38 0.97
N SER A 126 19.09 -3.48 0.33
CA SER A 126 19.82 -2.45 1.06
C SER A 126 18.85 -1.58 1.87
N SER A 127 19.33 -1.04 2.99
CA SER A 127 18.48 -0.31 3.92
C SER A 127 18.93 1.12 4.14
N CYS A 128 17.95 2.01 4.32
CA CYS A 128 18.15 3.34 4.88
C CYS A 128 17.56 3.40 6.29
N GLY A 129 18.29 4.00 7.23
CA GLY A 129 17.76 4.31 8.56
C GLY A 129 16.80 5.51 8.53
N PRO A 130 16.08 5.74 9.65
CA PRO A 130 15.41 7.03 9.86
C PRO A 130 16.42 8.18 9.82
N GLU A 131 15.99 9.40 9.49
CA GLU A 131 16.84 10.58 9.67
C GLU A 131 17.25 10.72 11.13
N ASP A 132 18.53 10.99 11.35
CA ASP A 132 19.00 11.40 12.66
C ASP A 132 18.33 12.74 13.00
N ALA A 133 17.40 12.72 13.96
CA ALA A 133 16.75 13.92 14.49
C ALA A 133 17.74 14.92 15.14
N THR A 134 19.02 14.55 15.23
CA THR A 134 20.12 15.31 15.81
C THR A 134 21.13 15.81 14.78
N ALA A 135 20.94 15.55 13.47
CA ALA A 135 21.78 16.16 12.44
C ALA A 135 21.43 17.65 12.34
N PRO A 136 22.41 18.56 12.49
CA PRO A 136 22.18 20.01 12.53
C PRO A 136 21.58 20.57 11.24
#